data_AF-A0A7J6WMS1-F1
#
_entry.id   AF-A0A7J6WMS1-F1
#
_cell.length_a   1.000
_cell.length_b   1.000
_cell.length_c   1.000
_cell.angle_alpha   90.00
_cell.angle_beta   90.00
_cell.angle_gamma   90.00
#
_symmetry.space_group_name_H-M   'P 1'
#
loop_
_entity.id
_entity.type
_entity.pdbx_description
1 polymer ?
#
loop_
_entity_poly.entity_id
_entity_poly.type
_entity_poly.pdbx_seq_one_letter_code
_entity_poly.pdbx_strand_id
1 'polypeptide(L)'
;MAEGTCFGVGCCQSSIPRDLQFFVIEEVRVVPIHTTDVQSSRACNSVFLAEEDKYSFKVKDLYNISSLLNIPFVLNWVVANQTCKDAQRDPKKFACKENSDCYDSVD
;
A
#
# COMPACT_ATOMS: atom_id res chain seq x y z
N MET A 1 11.16 15.96 -11.32
CA MET A 1 10.08 15.59 -10.39
C MET A 1 9.67 16.84 -9.63
N ALA A 2 8.39 17.05 -9.41
CA ALA A 2 7.87 18.17 -8.65
C ALA A 2 7.10 17.66 -7.43
N GLU A 3 6.95 18.50 -6.41
CA GLU A 3 6.07 18.21 -5.27
C GLU A 3 4.68 17.79 -5.77
N GLY A 4 4.11 16.76 -5.14
CA GLY A 4 2.81 16.21 -5.46
C GLY A 4 2.72 15.33 -6.71
N THR A 5 3.80 15.15 -7.48
CA THR A 5 3.79 14.26 -8.67
C THR A 5 4.76 13.10 -8.53
N CYS A 6 4.22 11.89 -8.49
CA CYS A 6 4.97 10.62 -8.45
C CYS A 6 4.69 9.78 -9.70
N PHE A 7 5.30 10.17 -10.82
CA PHE A 7 5.23 9.40 -12.06
C PHE A 7 6.52 9.60 -12.87
N GLY A 8 7.27 8.53 -13.12
CA GLY A 8 8.48 8.54 -13.96
C GLY A 8 9.73 8.01 -13.24
N VAL A 9 10.89 8.60 -13.55
CA VAL A 9 12.18 8.17 -12.98
C VAL A 9 12.26 8.55 -11.50
N GLY A 10 12.37 7.55 -10.62
CA GLY A 10 12.58 7.71 -9.18
C GLY A 10 11.34 7.57 -8.30
N CYS A 11 10.12 7.65 -8.85
CA CYS A 11 8.87 7.41 -8.11
C CYS A 11 7.77 6.94 -9.06
N CYS A 12 6.96 5.97 -8.62
CA CYS A 12 5.79 5.51 -9.33
C CYS A 12 4.63 5.36 -8.35
N GLN A 13 3.49 5.95 -8.68
CA GLN A 13 2.23 5.80 -7.96
C GLN A 13 1.18 5.21 -8.90
N SER A 14 0.42 4.24 -8.39
CA SER A 14 -0.70 3.64 -9.10
C SER A 14 -1.85 3.40 -8.13
N SER A 15 -3.09 3.54 -8.62
CA SER A 15 -4.28 3.08 -7.90
C SER A 15 -4.28 1.56 -7.80
N ILE A 16 -4.80 1.02 -6.69
CA ILE A 16 -5.06 -0.41 -6.53
C ILE A 16 -6.34 -0.74 -7.32
N PRO A 17 -6.31 -1.69 -8.26
CA PRO A 17 -7.50 -2.16 -8.96
C PRO A 17 -8.57 -2.69 -7.99
N ARG A 18 -9.85 -2.52 -8.37
CA ARG A 18 -10.96 -3.17 -7.67
C ARG A 18 -10.93 -4.69 -7.89
N ASP A 19 -11.63 -5.41 -7.03
CA ASP A 19 -11.89 -6.86 -7.16
C ASP A 19 -10.66 -7.78 -7.08
N LEU A 20 -9.58 -7.30 -6.46
CA LEU A 20 -8.40 -8.11 -6.19
C LEU A 20 -8.64 -9.07 -5.03
N GLN A 21 -8.36 -10.35 -5.25
CA GLN A 21 -8.38 -11.38 -4.20
C GLN A 21 -7.11 -11.35 -3.33
N PHE A 22 -5.98 -10.95 -3.92
CA PHE A 22 -4.70 -10.79 -3.24
C PHE A 22 -3.85 -9.73 -3.95
N PHE A 23 -2.95 -9.11 -3.21
CA PHE A 23 -1.89 -8.28 -3.77
C PHE A 23 -0.55 -8.68 -3.15
N VAL A 24 0.52 -8.60 -3.92
CA VAL A 24 1.89 -8.88 -3.46
C VAL A 24 2.78 -7.74 -3.93
N ILE A 25 3.65 -7.26 -3.03
CA ILE A 25 4.66 -6.25 -3.33
C ILE A 25 6.02 -6.94 -3.23
N GLU A 26 6.74 -7.00 -4.35
CA GLU A 26 8.07 -7.60 -4.46
C GLU A 26 9.08 -6.57 -4.98
N GLU A 27 10.21 -6.43 -4.28
CA GLU A 27 11.36 -5.66 -4.79
C GLU A 27 12.21 -6.59 -5.67
N VAL A 28 12.18 -6.38 -6.98
CA VAL A 28 13.04 -7.11 -7.92
C VAL A 28 14.32 -6.33 -8.12
N ARG A 29 15.44 -6.81 -7.55
CA ARG A 29 16.78 -6.26 -7.83
C ARG A 29 17.36 -6.88 -9.08
N VAL A 30 17.51 -6.06 -10.13
CA VAL A 30 18.24 -6.45 -11.34
C VAL A 30 19.70 -6.03 -11.16
N VAL A 31 20.60 -7.00 -10.94
CA VAL A 31 22.04 -6.75 -10.83
C VAL A 31 22.67 -6.83 -12.22
N PRO A 32 23.32 -5.77 -12.73
CA PRO A 32 24.00 -5.84 -14.02
C PRO A 32 25.19 -6.81 -13.94
N ILE A 33 25.33 -7.66 -14.96
CA ILE A 33 26.34 -8.73 -15.05
C ILE A 33 27.80 -8.20 -15.02
N HIS A 34 28.01 -6.90 -15.29
CA HIS A 34 29.33 -6.31 -15.51
C HIS A 34 29.75 -5.20 -14.53
N THR A 35 29.03 -5.00 -13.43
CA THR A 35 29.41 -4.00 -12.41
C THR A 35 30.01 -4.67 -11.17
N THR A 36 31.31 -4.47 -10.95
CA THR A 36 32.05 -4.84 -9.74
C THR A 36 31.82 -3.88 -8.57
N ASP A 37 31.05 -2.81 -8.79
CA ASP A 37 30.78 -1.79 -7.78
C ASP A 37 29.53 -2.14 -6.95
N VAL A 38 29.70 -3.15 -6.10
CA VAL A 38 28.70 -3.61 -5.11
C VAL A 38 28.34 -2.48 -4.12
N GLN A 39 29.13 -1.40 -4.07
CA GLN A 39 29.05 -0.33 -3.09
C GLN A 39 28.05 0.78 -3.44
N SER A 40 27.59 0.86 -4.70
CA SER A 40 26.54 1.80 -5.13
C SER A 40 25.11 1.34 -4.79
N SER A 41 24.93 0.12 -4.26
CA SER A 41 23.63 -0.57 -4.17
C SER A 41 22.75 -0.24 -2.96
N ARG A 42 23.06 0.82 -2.19
CA ARG A 42 22.19 1.34 -1.12
C ARG A 42 21.03 2.20 -1.65
N ALA A 43 20.54 1.92 -2.85
CA ALA A 43 19.22 2.37 -3.22
C ALA A 43 18.23 1.61 -2.32
N CYS A 44 17.81 2.26 -1.23
CA CYS A 44 16.69 1.80 -0.45
C CYS A 44 15.43 2.14 -1.25
N ASN A 45 14.91 1.17 -1.99
CA ASN A 45 13.60 1.30 -2.59
C ASN A 45 12.56 1.19 -1.45
N SER A 46 11.54 2.03 -1.50
CA SER A 46 10.43 1.97 -0.56
C SER A 46 9.15 1.81 -1.35
N VAL A 47 8.32 0.87 -0.90
CA VAL A 47 6.98 0.66 -1.44
C VAL A 47 6.02 0.63 -0.26
N PHE A 48 4.94 1.38 -0.37
CA PHE A 48 3.94 1.51 0.69
C PHE A 48 2.57 1.75 0.07
N LEU A 49 1.53 1.53 0.86
CA LEU A 49 0.16 1.86 0.52
C LEU A 49 -0.23 3.19 1.15
N ALA A 50 -1.11 3.93 0.48
CA ALA A 50 -1.63 5.18 0.97
C ALA A 50 -3.12 5.28 0.61
N GLU A 51 -3.91 5.88 1.49
CA GLU A 51 -5.22 6.41 1.14
C GLU A 51 -5.03 7.58 0.15
N GLU A 52 -5.88 7.63 -0.89
CA GLU A 52 -5.71 8.46 -2.11
C GLU A 52 -5.34 9.93 -1.80
N ASP A 53 -5.99 10.53 -0.80
CA ASP A 53 -5.81 11.93 -0.43
C ASP A 53 -4.91 12.16 0.79
N LYS A 54 -4.29 11.11 1.34
CA LYS A 54 -3.45 11.20 2.54
C LYS A 54 -1.95 11.24 2.25
N TYR A 55 -1.58 11.04 0.99
CA TYR A 55 -0.21 11.11 0.56
C TYR A 55 -0.05 12.02 -0.66
N SER A 56 0.95 12.89 -0.58
CA SER A 56 1.43 13.70 -1.69
C SER A 56 2.94 13.59 -1.67
N PHE A 57 3.50 13.17 -2.81
CA PHE A 57 4.94 13.00 -2.96
C PHE A 57 5.71 14.27 -2.62
N LYS A 58 6.79 14.13 -1.85
CA LYS A 58 7.74 15.19 -1.56
C LYS A 58 9.09 14.79 -2.09
N VAL A 59 9.83 15.74 -2.68
CA VAL A 59 11.16 15.43 -3.25
C VAL A 59 12.09 14.83 -2.20
N LYS A 60 11.91 15.20 -0.92
CA LYS A 60 12.66 14.64 0.20
C LYS A 60 12.44 13.15 0.47
N ASP A 61 11.32 12.59 0.02
CA ASP A 61 10.98 11.19 0.22
C ASP A 61 11.93 10.25 -0.55
N LEU A 62 12.63 10.77 -1.57
CA LEU A 62 13.66 10.05 -2.33
C LEU A 62 14.90 9.67 -1.50
N TYR A 63 15.16 10.40 -0.41
CA TYR A 63 16.35 10.20 0.41
C TYR A 63 16.05 10.14 1.92
N ASN A 64 14.80 10.37 2.33
CA ASN A 64 14.36 10.28 3.71
C ASN A 64 13.09 9.42 3.82
N ILE A 65 13.28 8.13 4.08
CA ILE A 65 12.18 7.16 4.20
C ILE A 65 11.37 7.39 5.48
N SER A 66 11.92 8.08 6.49
CA SER A 66 11.21 8.31 7.75
C SER A 66 9.93 9.14 7.57
N SER A 67 9.80 9.93 6.50
CA SER A 67 8.53 10.61 6.16
C SER A 67 7.44 9.67 5.65
N LEU A 68 7.79 8.44 5.26
CA LEU A 68 6.87 7.46 4.68
C LEU A 68 6.31 6.46 5.71
N LEU A 69 6.83 6.44 6.94
CA LEU A 69 6.49 5.41 7.94
C LEU A 69 5.06 5.50 8.50
N ASN A 70 4.43 6.68 8.45
CA ASN A 70 3.14 6.94 9.11
C ASN A 70 2.06 7.41 8.12
N ILE A 71 2.05 6.81 6.93
CA ILE A 71 1.04 7.11 5.92
C ILE A 71 -0.17 6.21 6.18
N PRO A 72 -1.37 6.77 6.43
CA PRO A 72 -2.56 5.96 6.63
C PRO A 72 -3.01 5.33 5.31
N PHE A 73 -3.60 4.14 5.41
CA PHE A 73 -4.24 3.45 4.31
C PHE A 73 -5.54 2.80 4.81
N VAL A 74 -6.50 2.62 3.90
CA VAL A 74 -7.78 1.95 4.16
C VAL A 74 -7.99 0.91 3.06
N LEU A 75 -8.44 -0.28 3.44
CA LEU A 75 -8.79 -1.36 2.51
C LEU A 75 -10.23 -1.77 2.73
N ASN A 76 -11.00 -1.80 1.64
CA ASN A 76 -12.32 -2.38 1.62
C ASN A 76 -12.20 -3.80 1.07
N TRP A 77 -12.65 -4.80 1.84
CA TRP A 77 -12.63 -6.19 1.42
C TRP A 77 -13.95 -6.88 1.79
N VAL A 78 -14.38 -7.83 0.96
CA VAL A 78 -15.53 -8.70 1.26
C VAL A 78 -15.02 -9.93 1.99
N VAL A 79 -15.52 -10.17 3.21
CA VAL A 79 -15.09 -11.31 4.04
C VAL A 79 -15.96 -12.55 3.80
N ALA A 80 -17.27 -12.35 3.67
CA ALA A 80 -18.24 -13.43 3.58
C ALA A 80 -19.54 -12.93 2.93
N ASN A 81 -20.32 -13.86 2.37
CA ASN A 81 -21.65 -13.57 1.85
C ASN A 81 -22.68 -13.56 2.99
N GLN A 82 -22.67 -12.49 3.79
CA GLN A 82 -23.61 -12.27 4.90
C GLN A 82 -23.69 -10.78 5.24
N THR A 83 -24.79 -10.37 5.88
CA THR A 83 -24.92 -8.99 6.38
C THR A 83 -24.06 -8.75 7.61
N CYS A 84 -23.71 -7.49 7.87
CA CYS A 84 -23.03 -7.08 9.10
C CYS A 84 -23.81 -7.44 10.35
N LYS A 85 -25.14 -7.29 10.30
CA LYS A 85 -26.03 -7.68 11.40
C LYS A 85 -25.94 -9.17 11.72
N ASP A 86 -25.88 -10.03 10.70
CA ASP A 86 -25.73 -11.47 10.89
C ASP A 86 -24.32 -11.82 11.36
N ALA A 87 -23.29 -11.16 10.83
CA ALA A 87 -21.90 -11.36 11.20
C ALA A 87 -21.63 -11.09 12.70
N GLN A 88 -22.26 -10.04 13.25
CA GLN A 88 -22.10 -9.65 14.66
C GLN A 88 -22.71 -10.64 15.66
N ARG A 89 -23.59 -11.56 15.21
CA ARG A 89 -24.21 -12.57 16.08
C ARG A 89 -23.24 -13.62 16.59
N ASP A 90 -22.12 -13.84 15.89
CA ASP A 90 -21.04 -14.71 16.32
C ASP A 90 -19.75 -13.89 16.55
N PRO A 91 -19.57 -13.31 17.75
CA PRO A 91 -18.38 -12.49 18.06
C PRO A 91 -17.05 -13.23 17.89
N LYS A 92 -17.06 -14.57 17.95
CA LYS A 92 -15.86 -15.39 17.75
C LYS A 92 -15.44 -15.44 16.28
N LYS A 93 -16.39 -15.35 15.35
CA LYS A 93 -16.15 -15.34 13.90
C LYS A 93 -16.23 -13.96 13.27
N PHE A 94 -16.67 -12.94 14.02
CA PHE A 94 -16.75 -11.58 13.53
C PHE A 94 -15.37 -11.03 13.16
N ALA A 95 -15.17 -10.72 11.89
CA ALA A 95 -13.87 -10.36 11.33
C ALA A 95 -13.42 -8.94 11.72
N CYS A 96 -14.35 -8.00 11.81
CA CYS A 96 -14.01 -6.62 12.18
C CYS A 96 -13.63 -6.54 13.67
N LYS A 97 -12.49 -5.88 13.95
CA LYS A 97 -11.92 -5.59 15.29
C LYS A 97 -11.66 -4.09 15.44
N GLU A 98 -10.67 -3.70 16.25
CA GLU A 98 -10.42 -2.33 16.72
C GLU A 98 -10.16 -1.27 15.62
N ASN A 99 -9.68 -1.65 14.43
CA ASN A 99 -9.36 -0.74 13.32
C ASN A 99 -10.12 -1.07 12.04
N SER A 100 -11.34 -1.57 12.17
CA SER A 100 -12.16 -1.98 11.04
C SER A 100 -13.63 -1.87 11.37
N ASP A 101 -14.39 -1.35 10.43
CA ASP A 101 -15.84 -1.27 10.52
C ASP A 101 -16.48 -2.26 9.56
N CYS A 102 -17.70 -2.67 9.88
CA CYS A 102 -18.49 -3.53 9.00
C CYS A 102 -19.49 -2.68 8.22
N TYR A 103 -19.46 -2.83 6.90
CA TYR A 103 -20.43 -2.24 5.98
C TYR A 103 -21.06 -3.34 5.13
N ASP A 104 -22.38 -3.29 4.96
CA ASP A 104 -23.05 -4.16 3.99
C ASP A 104 -22.61 -3.72 2.59
N SER A 105 -22.22 -4.69 1.74
CA SER A 105 -21.88 -4.36 0.35
C SER A 105 -23.14 -3.86 -0.37
N VAL A 106 -22.96 -2.83 -1.19
CA VAL A 106 -24.02 -2.21 -2.01
C VAL A 106 -23.94 -2.62 -3.48
N ASP A 107 -23.10 -3.61 -3.80
CA ASP A 107 -23.00 -4.20 -5.15
C ASP A 107 -24.24 -5.02 -5.51
#